data_AF-A0A949DTM5-F1
#
_entry.id   AF-A0A949DTM5-F1
#
_cell.length_a   1.000
_cell.length_b   1.000
_cell.length_c   1.000
_cell.angle_alpha   90.00
_cell.angle_beta   90.00
_cell.angle_gamma   90.00
#
_symmetry.space_group_name_H-M   'P 1'
#
loop_
_entity.id
_entity.type
_entity.pdbx_description
1 polymer ?
#
loop_
_entity_poly.entity_id
_entity_poly.type
_entity_poly.pdbx_seq_one_letter_code
_entity_poly.pdbx_strand_id
1 'polypeptide(L)'
;MGVTTALEWLGSCSGCEIAILNIGEDLVPIITEVLDIVHAPVLMDHKYYGQCGEGVTLTIPNAVVGIVTGGVSNHEHLEVLEEMRRKCTVLIALGSCATHGGIPALMNGQDRADSWKGIFNTITTDPGAQIPNVEVPAPLDRVYACDEKVKIDLQLPGCPPNPELIAEVIISLVEGRDPILPGKSVCDTCPTKREGKGAVSMVKRFLENAEFEAGAPIDEMRCLLEQGYLCMGPVTAAGCAKRGAPSCINARVPCRGCFGPVLKNGNQLLDMMNALASNGIDYKSVIDRRSILRFSGAHGRLRPVKKQVEKEEV
;
A
#
# COMPACT_ATOMS: atom_id res chain seq x y z
N MET A 1 -27.63 -15.43 -10.08
CA MET A 1 -26.50 -15.34 -11.03
C MET A 1 -25.59 -14.29 -10.43
N GLY A 2 -24.35 -14.67 -10.08
CA GLY A 2 -23.43 -13.79 -9.36
C GLY A 2 -23.01 -12.57 -10.18
N VAL A 3 -22.39 -11.60 -9.54
CA VAL A 3 -21.83 -10.40 -10.18
C VAL A 3 -20.52 -10.80 -10.86
N THR A 4 -20.43 -10.62 -12.19
CA THR A 4 -19.20 -10.96 -12.92
C THR A 4 -18.04 -10.13 -12.43
N THR A 5 -16.98 -10.81 -11.99
CA THR A 5 -15.85 -10.19 -11.30
C THR A 5 -14.53 -10.61 -11.91
N ALA A 6 -13.67 -9.64 -12.20
CA ALA A 6 -12.29 -9.86 -12.60
C ALA A 6 -11.35 -9.36 -11.50
N LEU A 7 -10.38 -10.18 -11.09
CA LEU A 7 -9.33 -9.85 -10.15
C LEU A 7 -7.98 -9.93 -10.85
N GLU A 8 -7.14 -8.93 -10.69
CA GLU A 8 -5.82 -8.89 -11.31
C GLU A 8 -4.75 -8.29 -10.38
N TRP A 9 -3.55 -8.85 -10.42
CA TRP A 9 -2.37 -8.37 -9.72
C TRP A 9 -1.41 -7.63 -10.67
N LEU A 10 -0.87 -6.50 -10.23
CA LEU A 10 0.15 -5.77 -10.99
C LEU A 10 1.51 -5.95 -10.27
N GLY A 11 2.19 -4.84 -9.96
CA GLY A 11 3.35 -4.83 -9.08
C GLY A 11 2.94 -5.08 -7.62
N SER A 12 2.50 -6.31 -7.34
CA SER A 12 1.93 -6.77 -6.06
C SER A 12 2.85 -7.78 -5.38
N CYS A 13 2.64 -8.00 -4.09
CA CYS A 13 3.29 -9.06 -3.31
C CYS A 13 2.35 -10.25 -3.02
N SER A 14 1.20 -10.32 -3.68
CA SER A 14 0.07 -11.24 -3.39
C SER A 14 -0.64 -11.04 -2.04
N GLY A 15 -0.18 -10.11 -1.20
CA GLY A 15 -0.71 -9.94 0.15
C GLY A 15 -2.18 -9.53 0.21
N CYS A 16 -2.71 -8.86 -0.81
CA CYS A 16 -4.12 -8.47 -0.88
C CYS A 16 -5.00 -9.66 -1.24
N GLU A 17 -4.53 -10.53 -2.12
CA GLU A 17 -5.14 -11.80 -2.50
C GLU A 17 -5.23 -12.72 -1.29
N ILE A 18 -4.13 -12.83 -0.52
CA ILE A 18 -4.14 -13.56 0.75
C ILE A 18 -5.08 -12.92 1.77
N ALA A 19 -5.25 -11.58 1.76
CA ALA A 19 -6.22 -10.93 2.63
C ALA A 19 -7.68 -11.23 2.23
N ILE A 20 -7.98 -11.38 0.94
CA ILE A 20 -9.28 -11.89 0.46
C ILE A 20 -9.50 -13.31 1.00
N LEU A 21 -8.50 -14.19 0.88
CA LEU A 21 -8.59 -15.57 1.41
C LEU A 21 -8.76 -15.61 2.93
N ASN A 22 -8.16 -14.66 3.64
CA ASN A 22 -8.28 -14.52 5.10
C ASN A 22 -9.63 -13.96 5.57
N ILE A 23 -10.60 -13.72 4.67
CA ILE A 23 -12.01 -13.57 5.05
C ILE A 23 -12.49 -14.85 5.74
N GLY A 24 -11.90 -16.01 5.42
CA GLY A 24 -12.17 -17.27 6.12
C GLY A 24 -13.45 -17.93 5.63
N GLU A 25 -14.23 -18.48 6.54
CA GLU A 25 -15.44 -19.25 6.22
C GLU A 25 -16.50 -18.41 5.50
N ASP A 26 -16.58 -17.11 5.83
CA ASP A 26 -17.48 -16.16 5.19
C ASP A 26 -17.15 -15.92 3.70
N LEU A 27 -15.97 -16.31 3.23
CA LEU A 27 -15.61 -16.20 1.81
C LEU A 27 -16.39 -17.19 0.95
N VAL A 28 -16.72 -18.37 1.48
CA VAL A 28 -17.40 -19.42 0.72
C VAL A 28 -18.72 -18.93 0.12
N PRO A 29 -19.69 -18.42 0.90
CA PRO A 29 -20.93 -17.89 0.32
C PRO A 29 -20.68 -16.71 -0.62
N ILE A 30 -19.66 -15.87 -0.36
CA ILE A 30 -19.30 -14.76 -1.25
C ILE A 30 -18.90 -15.29 -2.64
N ILE A 31 -18.03 -16.30 -2.73
CA ILE A 31 -17.57 -16.80 -4.03
C ILE A 31 -18.54 -17.77 -4.71
N THR A 32 -19.45 -18.41 -3.96
CA THR A 32 -20.41 -19.38 -4.54
C THR A 32 -21.75 -18.76 -4.90
N GLU A 33 -22.18 -17.71 -4.20
CA GLU A 33 -23.53 -17.14 -4.36
C GLU A 33 -23.51 -15.71 -4.90
N VAL A 34 -22.45 -14.95 -4.59
CA VAL A 34 -22.40 -13.51 -4.82
C VAL A 34 -21.52 -13.13 -6.01
N LEU A 35 -20.32 -13.69 -6.10
CA LEU A 35 -19.35 -13.38 -7.15
C LEU A 35 -19.32 -14.47 -8.22
N ASP A 36 -19.41 -14.06 -9.48
CA ASP A 36 -19.09 -14.91 -10.63
C ASP A 36 -17.69 -14.52 -11.13
N ILE A 37 -16.65 -15.15 -10.59
CA ILE A 37 -15.28 -14.79 -10.92
C ILE A 37 -14.98 -15.30 -12.34
N VAL A 38 -14.73 -14.40 -13.27
CA VAL A 38 -14.44 -14.74 -14.69
C VAL A 38 -12.95 -14.69 -15.00
N HIS A 39 -12.18 -14.03 -14.14
CA HIS A 39 -10.74 -13.86 -14.28
C HIS A 39 -10.13 -13.64 -12.90
N ALA A 40 -9.14 -14.45 -12.53
CA ALA A 40 -8.35 -14.27 -11.32
C ALA A 40 -7.09 -15.15 -11.45
N PRO A 41 -5.92 -14.63 -11.85
CA PRO A 41 -4.74 -15.46 -12.12
C PRO A 41 -4.31 -16.36 -10.96
N VAL A 42 -4.62 -15.98 -9.73
CA VAL A 42 -4.30 -16.76 -8.51
C VAL A 42 -5.28 -17.92 -8.25
N LEU A 43 -6.49 -17.89 -8.81
CA LEU A 43 -7.56 -18.88 -8.55
C LEU A 43 -8.06 -19.61 -9.81
N MET A 44 -7.83 -19.06 -10.99
CA MET A 44 -8.45 -19.48 -12.24
C MET A 44 -7.45 -19.55 -13.39
N ASP A 45 -7.73 -20.46 -14.33
CA ASP A 45 -6.83 -20.76 -15.44
C ASP A 45 -7.06 -19.93 -16.70
N HIS A 46 -7.91 -18.91 -16.66
CA HIS A 46 -8.02 -17.96 -17.77
C HIS A 46 -6.67 -17.28 -18.01
N LYS A 47 -6.19 -17.29 -19.27
CA LYS A 47 -4.93 -16.64 -19.68
C LYS A 47 -5.19 -15.46 -20.64
N TYR A 48 -4.30 -14.48 -20.63
CA TYR A 48 -4.40 -13.24 -21.42
C TYR A 48 -4.53 -13.45 -22.93
N TYR A 49 -3.88 -14.48 -23.47
CA TYR A 49 -3.73 -14.71 -24.90
C TYR A 49 -4.49 -15.96 -25.35
N GLY A 50 -5.66 -16.22 -24.77
CA GLY A 50 -6.37 -17.48 -24.97
C GLY A 50 -5.76 -18.64 -24.19
N GLN A 51 -6.47 -19.76 -24.13
CA GLN A 51 -6.17 -20.83 -23.17
C GLN A 51 -4.82 -21.51 -23.44
N CYS A 52 -4.41 -21.55 -24.71
CA CYS A 52 -3.18 -22.17 -25.18
C CYS A 52 -2.17 -21.14 -25.74
N GLY A 53 -2.41 -19.83 -25.55
CA GLY A 53 -1.56 -18.77 -26.08
C GLY A 53 -1.75 -18.49 -27.58
N GLU A 54 -2.89 -18.87 -28.14
CA GLU A 54 -3.25 -18.68 -29.56
C GLU A 54 -3.56 -17.22 -29.93
N GLY A 55 -3.85 -16.39 -28.92
CA GLY A 55 -4.11 -14.96 -29.07
C GLY A 55 -2.83 -14.15 -29.21
N VAL A 56 -2.93 -13.02 -29.90
CA VAL A 56 -1.83 -12.04 -30.06
C VAL A 56 -2.10 -10.72 -29.35
N THR A 57 -3.24 -10.63 -28.66
CA THR A 57 -3.68 -9.42 -27.95
C THR A 57 -4.13 -9.83 -26.57
N LEU A 58 -3.64 -9.12 -25.56
CA LEU A 58 -4.05 -9.31 -24.18
C LEU A 58 -5.54 -9.00 -24.05
N THR A 59 -6.31 -9.93 -23.48
CA THR A 59 -7.73 -9.73 -23.23
C THR A 59 -8.09 -10.14 -21.81
N ILE A 60 -8.99 -9.35 -21.23
CA ILE A 60 -9.70 -9.70 -20.00
C ILE A 60 -11.20 -9.89 -20.34
N PRO A 61 -11.90 -10.89 -19.77
CA PRO A 61 -13.34 -11.03 -19.94
C PRO A 61 -14.08 -9.78 -19.42
N ASN A 62 -15.22 -9.44 -20.02
CA ASN A 62 -16.03 -8.35 -19.49
C ASN A 62 -16.53 -8.70 -18.08
N ALA A 63 -16.42 -7.76 -17.16
CA ALA A 63 -16.85 -7.92 -15.78
C ALA A 63 -17.63 -6.69 -15.30
N VAL A 64 -18.61 -6.88 -14.42
CA VAL A 64 -19.25 -5.77 -13.73
C VAL A 64 -18.26 -5.13 -12.76
N VAL A 65 -17.54 -5.95 -11.98
CA VAL A 65 -16.56 -5.51 -11.00
C VAL A 65 -15.16 -5.94 -11.41
N GLY A 66 -14.24 -4.99 -11.46
CA GLY A 66 -12.81 -5.22 -11.58
C GLY A 66 -12.11 -4.87 -10.28
N ILE A 67 -11.24 -5.75 -9.79
CA ILE A 67 -10.38 -5.51 -8.63
C ILE A 67 -8.94 -5.59 -9.12
N VAL A 68 -8.18 -4.51 -8.95
CA VAL A 68 -6.75 -4.47 -9.26
C VAL A 68 -5.94 -4.29 -7.98
N THR A 69 -4.92 -5.12 -7.80
CA THR A 69 -3.94 -5.01 -6.72
C THR A 69 -2.57 -4.66 -7.29
N GLY A 70 -1.65 -4.21 -6.44
CA GLY A 70 -0.31 -3.82 -6.90
C GLY A 70 -0.25 -2.47 -7.61
N GLY A 71 0.94 -1.90 -7.69
CA GLY A 71 1.19 -0.64 -8.42
C GLY A 71 1.64 -0.89 -9.87
N VAL A 72 1.73 0.16 -10.68
CA VAL A 72 2.17 0.07 -12.08
C VAL A 72 3.65 0.43 -12.16
N SER A 73 4.49 -0.49 -12.62
CA SER A 73 5.97 -0.31 -12.61
C SER A 73 6.66 -0.72 -13.92
N ASN A 74 5.97 -1.42 -14.81
CA ASN A 74 6.46 -1.83 -16.12
C ASN A 74 5.33 -1.67 -17.16
N HIS A 75 5.64 -1.89 -18.44
CA HIS A 75 4.68 -1.71 -19.53
C HIS A 75 3.56 -2.77 -19.55
N GLU A 76 3.84 -4.01 -19.12
CA GLU A 76 2.80 -5.04 -19.00
C GLU A 76 1.75 -4.67 -17.95
N HIS A 77 2.17 -4.18 -16.78
CA HIS A 77 1.24 -3.72 -15.74
C HIS A 77 0.34 -2.58 -16.26
N LEU A 78 0.88 -1.70 -17.12
CA LEU A 78 0.11 -0.61 -17.71
C LEU A 78 -0.93 -1.13 -18.69
N GLU A 79 -0.52 -2.02 -19.61
CA GLU A 79 -1.41 -2.65 -20.58
C GLU A 79 -2.55 -3.44 -19.89
N VAL A 80 -2.21 -4.24 -18.89
CA VAL A 80 -3.17 -5.01 -18.08
C VAL A 80 -4.15 -4.08 -17.36
N LEU A 81 -3.67 -2.99 -16.74
CA LEU A 81 -4.53 -2.04 -16.03
C LEU A 81 -5.49 -1.30 -16.98
N GLU A 82 -5.01 -0.89 -18.15
CA GLU A 82 -5.82 -0.25 -19.19
C GLU A 82 -6.90 -1.21 -19.71
N GLU A 83 -6.55 -2.49 -19.91
CA GLU A 83 -7.51 -3.51 -20.32
C GLU A 83 -8.55 -3.78 -19.23
N MET A 84 -8.13 -3.95 -17.98
CA MET A 84 -9.03 -4.07 -16.82
C MET A 84 -10.00 -2.90 -16.77
N ARG A 85 -9.53 -1.67 -16.97
CA ARG A 85 -10.39 -0.49 -17.02
C ARG A 85 -11.39 -0.53 -18.17
N ARG A 86 -10.98 -0.98 -19.35
CA ARG A 86 -11.86 -1.09 -20.53
C ARG A 86 -12.96 -2.14 -20.35
N LYS A 87 -12.64 -3.25 -19.67
CA LYS A 87 -13.51 -4.43 -19.54
C LYS A 87 -14.40 -4.43 -18.29
N CYS A 88 -14.04 -3.65 -17.28
CA CYS A 88 -14.77 -3.58 -16.02
C CYS A 88 -15.67 -2.34 -15.96
N THR A 89 -16.91 -2.50 -15.50
CA THR A 89 -17.84 -1.37 -15.29
C THR A 89 -17.41 -0.53 -14.09
N VAL A 90 -17.11 -1.18 -12.96
CA VAL A 90 -16.55 -0.57 -11.74
C VAL A 90 -15.14 -1.12 -11.54
N LEU A 91 -14.14 -0.25 -11.33
CA LEU A 91 -12.76 -0.67 -11.06
C LEU A 91 -12.31 -0.22 -9.67
N ILE A 92 -11.82 -1.17 -8.88
CA ILE A 92 -11.45 -1.00 -7.49
C ILE A 92 -9.93 -1.19 -7.36
N ALA A 93 -9.25 -0.20 -6.80
CA ALA A 93 -7.85 -0.36 -6.41
C ALA A 93 -7.78 -0.89 -4.97
N LEU A 94 -7.33 -2.13 -4.82
CA LEU A 94 -7.24 -2.83 -3.55
C LEU A 94 -5.79 -2.87 -3.06
N GLY A 95 -5.56 -2.29 -1.88
CA GLY A 95 -4.28 -2.25 -1.20
C GLY A 95 -3.44 -1.01 -1.46
N SER A 96 -2.45 -0.78 -0.60
CA SER A 96 -1.63 0.43 -0.62
C SER A 96 -0.72 0.54 -1.84
N CYS A 97 -0.35 -0.58 -2.45
CA CYS A 97 0.36 -0.58 -3.73
C CYS A 97 -0.51 0.02 -4.85
N ALA A 98 -1.76 -0.44 -4.98
CA ALA A 98 -2.67 0.04 -6.02
C ALA A 98 -3.14 1.48 -5.76
N THR A 99 -3.33 1.85 -4.50
CA THR A 99 -3.87 3.16 -4.12
C THR A 99 -2.80 4.25 -3.98
N HIS A 100 -1.58 3.92 -3.56
CA HIS A 100 -0.53 4.90 -3.24
C HIS A 100 0.89 4.46 -3.63
N GLY A 101 1.03 3.40 -4.44
CA GLY A 101 2.32 2.85 -4.90
C GLY A 101 3.01 1.89 -3.92
N GLY A 102 2.65 1.93 -2.63
CA GLY A 102 3.12 0.97 -1.62
C GLY A 102 4.63 0.96 -1.42
N ILE A 103 5.13 -0.16 -0.90
CA ILE A 103 6.58 -0.39 -0.70
C ILE A 103 7.38 -0.24 -2.00
N PRO A 104 6.95 -0.78 -3.16
CA PRO A 104 7.71 -0.65 -4.41
C PRO A 104 8.00 0.80 -4.81
N ALA A 105 7.10 1.75 -4.48
CA ALA A 105 7.30 3.17 -4.78
C ALA A 105 8.47 3.83 -4.03
N LEU A 106 9.10 3.17 -3.06
CA LEU A 106 10.38 3.61 -2.50
C LEU A 106 11.48 3.75 -3.57
N MET A 107 11.42 2.94 -4.63
CA MET A 107 12.36 3.04 -5.76
C MET A 107 12.27 4.39 -6.48
N ASN A 108 11.11 5.06 -6.44
CA ASN A 108 10.95 6.41 -7.02
C ASN A 108 11.87 7.44 -6.36
N GLY A 109 12.34 7.15 -5.15
CA GLY A 109 13.27 7.99 -4.42
C GLY A 109 14.75 7.79 -4.80
N GLN A 110 15.07 6.76 -5.59
CA GLN A 110 16.44 6.39 -5.93
C GLN A 110 16.74 6.75 -7.38
N ASP A 111 18.04 6.84 -7.71
CA ASP A 111 18.44 6.83 -9.11
C ASP A 111 18.26 5.42 -9.66
N ARG A 112 17.54 5.30 -10.78
CA ARG A 112 17.20 4.01 -11.36
C ARG A 112 18.45 3.26 -11.82
N ALA A 113 19.42 3.92 -12.45
CA ALA A 113 20.63 3.23 -12.91
C ALA A 113 21.42 2.66 -11.71
N ASP A 114 21.51 3.42 -10.62
CA ASP A 114 22.16 2.97 -9.38
C ASP A 114 21.40 1.78 -8.75
N SER A 115 20.07 1.82 -8.68
CA SER A 115 19.27 0.68 -8.18
C SER A 115 19.48 -0.58 -9.00
N TRP A 116 19.46 -0.48 -10.34
CA TRP A 116 19.62 -1.65 -11.22
C TRP A 116 21.02 -2.23 -11.14
N LYS A 117 22.06 -1.40 -11.00
CA LYS A 117 23.41 -1.87 -10.70
C LYS A 117 23.44 -2.64 -9.38
N GLY A 118 22.80 -2.13 -8.33
CA GLY A 118 22.70 -2.81 -7.03
C GLY A 118 21.94 -4.15 -7.07
N ILE A 119 21.08 -4.38 -8.06
CA ILE A 119 20.30 -5.62 -8.21
C ILE A 119 21.03 -6.63 -9.10
N PHE A 120 21.57 -6.20 -10.24
CA PHE A 120 22.09 -7.08 -11.30
C PHE A 120 23.61 -7.00 -11.50
N ASN A 121 24.34 -6.16 -10.76
CA ASN A 121 25.78 -6.00 -10.90
C ASN A 121 26.44 -5.66 -9.56
N THR A 122 26.64 -6.71 -8.76
CA THR A 122 27.31 -6.66 -7.46
C THR A 122 28.54 -7.58 -7.45
N ILE A 123 29.36 -7.50 -6.41
CA ILE A 123 30.56 -8.34 -6.25
C ILE A 123 30.24 -9.85 -6.21
N THR A 124 29.00 -10.21 -5.88
CA THR A 124 28.53 -11.59 -5.79
C THR A 124 27.73 -12.03 -7.03
N THR A 125 27.58 -11.17 -8.03
CA THR A 125 26.88 -11.51 -9.26
C THR A 125 27.80 -12.27 -10.22
N ASP A 126 27.25 -13.20 -10.99
CA ASP A 126 28.01 -13.97 -11.99
C ASP A 126 28.77 -13.05 -12.96
N PRO A 127 30.04 -13.35 -13.28
CA PRO A 127 30.83 -12.57 -14.23
C PRO A 127 30.12 -12.44 -15.58
N GLY A 128 29.92 -11.19 -16.03
CA GLY A 128 29.27 -10.90 -17.31
C GLY A 128 27.74 -10.82 -17.26
N ALA A 129 27.11 -11.01 -16.09
CA ALA A 129 25.68 -10.82 -15.92
C ALA A 129 25.23 -9.44 -16.43
N GLN A 130 24.14 -9.44 -17.19
CA GLN A 130 23.51 -8.24 -17.73
C GLN A 130 22.15 -8.05 -17.09
N ILE A 131 21.66 -6.82 -17.16
CA ILE A 131 20.27 -6.51 -16.85
C ILE A 131 19.36 -7.28 -17.82
N PRO A 132 18.39 -8.10 -17.34
CA PRO A 132 17.46 -8.80 -18.20
C PRO A 132 16.64 -7.83 -19.07
N ASN A 133 16.59 -8.08 -20.38
CA ASN A 133 15.87 -7.27 -21.35
C ASN A 133 15.21 -8.09 -22.48
N VAL A 134 15.26 -9.41 -22.40
CA VAL A 134 14.67 -10.35 -23.37
C VAL A 134 13.47 -11.01 -22.70
N GLU A 135 12.30 -11.01 -23.36
CA GLU A 135 11.04 -11.61 -22.87
C GLU A 135 10.60 -11.10 -21.47
N VAL A 136 11.04 -9.90 -21.09
CA VAL A 136 10.65 -9.24 -19.85
C VAL A 136 10.10 -7.84 -20.14
N PRO A 137 9.03 -7.41 -19.47
CA PRO A 137 8.42 -6.11 -19.74
C PRO A 137 9.38 -4.99 -19.33
N ALA A 138 9.55 -4.02 -20.22
CA ALA A 138 10.36 -2.85 -19.94
C ALA A 138 9.80 -2.08 -18.72
N PRO A 139 10.65 -1.62 -17.78
CA PRO A 139 10.20 -0.82 -16.65
C PRO A 139 9.67 0.54 -17.12
N LEU A 140 8.72 1.10 -16.38
CA LEU A 140 8.35 2.51 -16.50
C LEU A 140 9.47 3.40 -15.90
N ASP A 141 9.28 4.72 -16.00
CA ASP A 141 10.17 5.71 -15.41
C ASP A 141 10.12 5.71 -13.88
N ARG A 142 8.97 5.34 -13.30
CA ARG A 142 8.75 5.19 -11.85
C ARG A 142 7.57 4.26 -11.58
N VAL A 143 7.39 3.89 -10.32
CA VAL A 143 6.19 3.20 -9.83
C VAL A 143 5.05 4.20 -9.67
N TYR A 144 3.88 3.85 -10.19
CA TYR A 144 2.65 4.64 -10.14
C TYR A 144 1.58 3.94 -9.29
N ALA A 145 0.72 4.72 -8.65
CA ALA A 145 -0.59 4.24 -8.21
C ALA A 145 -1.52 4.06 -9.43
N CYS A 146 -2.53 3.21 -9.33
CA CYS A 146 -3.40 2.89 -10.47
C CYS A 146 -4.19 4.11 -10.96
N ASP A 147 -4.58 5.01 -10.05
CA ASP A 147 -5.34 6.23 -10.37
C ASP A 147 -4.50 7.30 -11.09
N GLU A 148 -3.17 7.15 -11.16
CA GLU A 148 -2.32 7.98 -12.02
C GLU A 148 -2.38 7.58 -13.50
N LYS A 149 -2.94 6.41 -13.83
CA LYS A 149 -2.98 5.85 -15.19
C LYS A 149 -4.39 5.68 -15.74
N VAL A 150 -5.33 5.24 -14.89
CA VAL A 150 -6.72 5.02 -15.29
C VAL A 150 -7.68 5.55 -14.23
N LYS A 151 -8.95 5.78 -14.61
CA LYS A 151 -9.99 6.12 -13.63
C LYS A 151 -10.26 4.92 -12.71
N ILE A 152 -10.09 5.12 -11.41
CA ILE A 152 -10.48 4.18 -10.35
C ILE A 152 -11.77 4.68 -9.69
N ASP A 153 -12.76 3.81 -9.54
CA ASP A 153 -14.07 4.17 -8.97
C ASP A 153 -14.07 4.05 -7.44
N LEU A 154 -13.36 3.07 -6.87
CA LEU A 154 -13.21 2.89 -5.42
C LEU A 154 -11.77 2.52 -5.04
N GLN A 155 -11.30 3.03 -3.90
CA GLN A 155 -9.96 2.75 -3.37
C GLN A 155 -10.08 2.21 -1.96
N LEU A 156 -9.50 1.04 -1.70
CA LEU A 156 -9.41 0.46 -0.36
C LEU A 156 -7.93 0.29 0.02
N PRO A 157 -7.34 1.22 0.78
CA PRO A 157 -5.94 1.13 1.16
C PRO A 157 -5.70 0.12 2.30
N GLY A 158 -4.44 -0.22 2.51
CA GLY A 158 -3.97 -1.20 3.50
C GLY A 158 -2.89 -2.10 2.91
N CYS A 159 -1.92 -2.56 3.73
CA CYS A 159 -0.81 -3.38 3.26
C CYS A 159 -0.65 -4.68 4.10
N PRO A 160 -1.57 -5.65 3.95
CA PRO A 160 -2.79 -5.60 3.14
C PRO A 160 -3.98 -4.96 3.90
N PRO A 161 -5.12 -4.69 3.23
CA PRO A 161 -6.34 -4.24 3.89
C PRO A 161 -6.90 -5.28 4.87
N ASN A 162 -7.72 -4.84 5.82
CA ASN A 162 -8.40 -5.74 6.75
C ASN A 162 -9.45 -6.58 5.99
N PRO A 163 -9.45 -7.93 6.11
CA PRO A 163 -10.47 -8.79 5.48
C PRO A 163 -11.92 -8.34 5.67
N GLU A 164 -12.27 -7.85 6.86
CA GLU A 164 -13.62 -7.32 7.15
C GLU A 164 -13.99 -6.13 6.25
N LEU A 165 -13.03 -5.24 5.96
CA LEU A 165 -13.26 -4.11 5.06
C LEU A 165 -13.34 -4.56 3.59
N ILE A 166 -12.63 -5.62 3.23
CA ILE A 166 -12.71 -6.21 1.89
C ILE A 166 -14.12 -6.81 1.70
N ALA A 167 -14.59 -7.58 2.68
CA ALA A 167 -15.94 -8.14 2.68
C ALA A 167 -17.01 -7.04 2.62
N GLU A 168 -16.88 -5.98 3.43
CA GLU A 168 -17.80 -4.83 3.40
C GLU A 168 -17.84 -4.17 2.01
N VAL A 169 -16.70 -3.97 1.35
CA VAL A 169 -16.67 -3.44 -0.02
C VAL A 169 -17.40 -4.37 -0.99
N ILE A 170 -17.14 -5.68 -0.94
CA ILE A 170 -17.79 -6.66 -1.82
C ILE A 170 -19.31 -6.69 -1.61
N ILE A 171 -19.76 -6.76 -0.36
CA ILE A 171 -21.18 -6.80 0.02
C ILE A 171 -21.88 -5.50 -0.41
N SER A 172 -21.27 -4.34 -0.15
CA SER A 172 -21.84 -3.03 -0.51
C SER A 172 -22.09 -2.89 -2.01
N LEU A 173 -21.17 -3.39 -2.83
CA LEU A 173 -21.30 -3.37 -4.29
C LEU A 173 -22.50 -4.21 -4.77
N VAL A 174 -22.72 -5.36 -4.13
CA VAL A 174 -23.80 -6.29 -4.46
C VAL A 174 -25.15 -5.71 -4.04
N GLU A 175 -25.18 -5.03 -2.90
CA GLU A 175 -26.38 -4.36 -2.38
C GLU A 175 -26.65 -3.01 -3.04
N GLY A 176 -25.74 -2.51 -3.89
CA GLY A 176 -25.89 -1.22 -4.58
C GLY A 176 -25.81 -0.01 -3.64
N ARG A 177 -25.07 -0.12 -2.53
CA ARG A 177 -24.84 0.94 -1.54
C ARG A 177 -23.38 1.36 -1.45
N ASP A 178 -23.13 2.51 -0.86
CA ASP A 178 -21.76 2.93 -0.55
C ASP A 178 -21.17 2.11 0.60
N PRO A 179 -19.89 1.70 0.52
CA PRO A 179 -19.22 0.98 1.59
C PRO A 179 -18.92 1.88 2.79
N ILE A 180 -19.12 1.34 3.99
CA ILE A 180 -18.83 2.04 5.24
C ILE A 180 -17.35 1.88 5.57
N LEU A 181 -16.54 2.83 5.11
CA LEU A 181 -15.10 2.86 5.35
C LEU A 181 -14.73 3.83 6.48
N PRO A 182 -13.68 3.54 7.28
CA PRO A 182 -13.22 4.44 8.32
C PRO A 182 -12.71 5.78 7.73
N GLY A 183 -13.35 6.89 8.10
CA GLY A 183 -12.98 8.24 7.63
C GLY A 183 -12.04 9.02 8.55
N LYS A 184 -11.42 8.36 9.53
CA LYS A 184 -10.63 9.01 10.58
C LYS A 184 -9.20 8.45 10.66
N SER A 185 -8.39 9.00 11.56
CA SER A 185 -7.01 8.56 11.74
C SER A 185 -6.92 7.29 12.59
N VAL A 186 -5.80 6.58 12.53
CA VAL A 186 -5.51 5.45 13.44
C VAL A 186 -5.59 5.87 14.91
N CYS A 187 -5.33 7.15 15.22
CA CYS A 187 -5.49 7.65 16.58
C CYS A 187 -6.95 7.56 17.07
N ASP A 188 -7.95 7.62 16.21
CA ASP A 188 -9.36 7.56 16.62
C ASP A 188 -9.78 6.16 17.11
N THR A 189 -9.04 5.11 16.72
CA THR A 189 -9.27 3.73 17.17
C THR A 189 -8.15 3.22 18.09
N CYS A 190 -7.18 4.08 18.43
CA CYS A 190 -6.03 3.72 19.25
C CYS A 190 -6.36 3.86 20.73
N PRO A 191 -6.29 2.78 21.53
CA PRO A 191 -6.70 2.79 22.94
C PRO A 191 -5.64 3.38 23.89
N THR A 192 -4.40 3.58 23.45
CA THR A 192 -3.29 4.00 24.32
C THR A 192 -3.60 5.32 25.02
N LYS A 193 -3.28 5.41 26.31
CA LYS A 193 -3.41 6.62 27.11
C LYS A 193 -2.60 7.78 26.54
N ARG A 194 -3.24 8.95 26.40
CA ARG A 194 -2.61 10.22 26.00
C ARG A 194 -2.59 11.14 27.21
N GLU A 195 -1.40 11.53 27.63
CA GLU A 195 -1.18 12.38 28.80
C GLU A 195 -0.82 13.81 28.40
N GLY A 196 -0.64 14.08 27.10
CA GLY A 196 -0.41 15.41 26.56
C GLY A 196 0.97 15.57 25.93
N LYS A 197 1.20 16.80 25.44
CA LYS A 197 2.36 17.17 24.62
C LYS A 197 3.53 17.66 25.48
N GLY A 198 4.73 17.67 24.91
CA GLY A 198 5.89 18.38 25.48
C GLY A 198 6.84 17.56 26.36
N ALA A 199 6.54 16.28 26.63
CA ALA A 199 7.43 15.41 27.38
C ALA A 199 8.68 14.97 26.59
N VAL A 200 8.66 15.12 25.27
CA VAL A 200 9.74 14.69 24.37
C VAL A 200 10.00 15.75 23.32
N SER A 201 11.28 16.04 23.05
CA SER A 201 11.73 17.02 22.05
C SER A 201 12.38 16.38 20.83
N MET A 202 12.72 15.08 20.87
CA MET A 202 13.39 14.36 19.78
C MET A 202 12.79 12.99 19.55
N VAL A 203 12.81 12.54 18.30
CA VAL A 203 12.36 11.20 17.91
C VAL A 203 13.39 10.15 18.33
N LYS A 204 12.98 9.17 19.13
CA LYS A 204 13.79 8.00 19.53
C LYS A 204 14.05 7.07 18.35
N ARG A 205 15.17 6.36 18.40
CA ARG A 205 15.48 5.33 17.39
C ARG A 205 14.64 4.08 17.66
N PHE A 206 14.28 3.36 16.60
CA PHE A 206 13.54 2.10 16.69
C PHE A 206 14.35 0.93 17.29
N LEU A 207 15.58 1.18 17.74
CA LEU A 207 16.42 0.19 18.43
C LEU A 207 16.14 0.16 19.93
N GLU A 208 15.39 1.13 20.44
CA GLU A 208 15.00 1.24 21.85
C GLU A 208 13.61 0.65 22.04
N ASN A 209 13.43 -0.16 23.08
CA ASN A 209 12.12 -0.73 23.42
C ASN A 209 11.20 0.34 24.02
N ALA A 210 9.94 0.31 23.60
CA ALA A 210 8.91 1.16 24.20
C ALA A 210 8.75 0.84 25.70
N GLU A 211 8.39 1.87 26.47
CA GLU A 211 8.13 1.75 27.89
C GLU A 211 6.68 1.29 28.09
N PHE A 212 6.52 0.09 28.64
CA PHE A 212 5.22 -0.48 28.99
C PHE A 212 5.37 -1.62 30.00
N GLU A 213 4.30 -1.93 30.72
CA GLU A 213 4.23 -3.12 31.57
C GLU A 213 3.84 -4.35 30.74
N ALA A 214 4.66 -5.40 30.81
CA ALA A 214 4.42 -6.62 30.05
C ALA A 214 3.20 -7.36 30.62
N GLY A 215 2.23 -7.67 29.75
CA GLY A 215 0.97 -8.33 30.14
C GLY A 215 -0.16 -7.38 30.54
N ALA A 216 0.13 -6.10 30.81
CA ALA A 216 -0.89 -5.11 31.08
C ALA A 216 -1.76 -4.81 29.83
N PRO A 217 -3.03 -4.42 29.99
CA PRO A 217 -3.88 -3.95 28.90
C PRO A 217 -3.24 -2.83 28.04
N ILE A 218 -3.69 -2.72 26.79
CA ILE A 218 -3.09 -1.78 25.83
C ILE A 218 -3.52 -0.32 26.07
N ASP A 219 -4.66 -0.11 26.71
CA ASP A 219 -5.18 1.20 27.12
C ASP A 219 -4.41 1.81 28.30
N GLU A 220 -3.73 0.99 29.10
CA GLU A 220 -2.80 1.45 30.13
C GLU A 220 -1.44 1.91 29.55
N MET A 221 -1.08 1.44 28.35
CA MET A 221 0.17 1.86 27.71
C MET A 221 0.09 3.31 27.27
N ARG A 222 1.08 4.11 27.68
CA ARG A 222 1.23 5.49 27.22
C ARG A 222 1.46 5.55 25.70
N CYS A 223 0.88 6.54 25.04
CA CYS A 223 0.99 6.72 23.59
C CYS A 223 2.45 6.68 23.11
N LEU A 224 2.75 5.83 22.12
CA LEU A 224 4.11 5.67 21.59
C LEU A 224 4.69 6.96 21.00
N LEU A 225 3.87 7.85 20.46
CA LEU A 225 4.32 9.16 20.00
C LEU A 225 4.75 10.06 21.16
N GLU A 226 4.00 10.04 22.27
CA GLU A 226 4.34 10.78 23.50
C GLU A 226 5.56 10.18 24.22
N GLN A 227 5.85 8.90 23.99
CA GLN A 227 7.10 8.26 24.42
C GLN A 227 8.31 8.61 23.53
N GLY A 228 8.09 9.33 22.41
CA GLY A 228 9.15 9.78 21.50
C GLY A 228 9.32 8.93 20.24
N TYR A 229 8.53 7.90 20.00
CA TYR A 229 8.65 7.10 18.79
C TYR A 229 7.95 7.74 17.60
N LEU A 230 8.53 7.58 16.40
CA LEU A 230 7.88 7.99 15.15
C LEU A 230 6.68 7.07 14.84
N CYS A 231 5.54 7.39 15.43
CA CYS A 231 4.28 6.71 15.18
C CYS A 231 3.47 7.50 14.14
N MET A 232 3.21 6.85 13.00
CA MET A 232 2.46 7.43 11.88
C MET A 232 0.94 7.52 12.11
N GLY A 233 0.45 7.07 13.27
CA GLY A 233 -0.97 6.95 13.57
C GLY A 233 -1.80 8.23 13.31
N PRO A 234 -1.33 9.42 13.71
CA PRO A 234 -2.09 10.66 13.53
C PRO A 234 -2.35 11.04 12.06
N VAL A 235 -1.54 10.52 11.14
CA VAL A 235 -1.58 10.90 9.70
C VAL A 235 -1.89 9.71 8.80
N THR A 236 -2.45 8.64 9.39
CA THR A 236 -2.76 7.40 8.68
C THR A 236 -4.23 7.09 8.82
N ALA A 237 -4.89 6.73 7.73
CA ALA A 237 -6.30 6.29 7.76
C ALA A 237 -6.49 5.09 8.69
N ALA A 238 -7.60 5.07 9.43
CA ALA A 238 -8.01 3.94 10.26
C ALA A 238 -8.48 2.75 9.41
N GLY A 239 -8.70 1.61 10.07
CA GLY A 239 -9.20 0.37 9.43
C GLY A 239 -8.36 -0.87 9.69
N CYS A 240 -7.16 -0.69 10.26
CA CYS A 240 -6.27 -1.79 10.64
C CYS A 240 -6.51 -2.36 12.05
N ALA A 241 -7.50 -1.81 12.76
CA ALA A 241 -7.82 -2.24 14.11
C ALA A 241 -8.44 -3.63 14.09
N LYS A 242 -7.90 -4.53 14.91
CA LYS A 242 -8.41 -5.88 15.15
C LYS A 242 -8.44 -6.10 16.65
N ARG A 243 -9.50 -6.74 17.16
CA ARG A 243 -9.63 -7.06 18.59
C ARG A 243 -9.48 -5.82 19.51
N GLY A 244 -10.05 -4.68 19.10
CA GLY A 244 -10.09 -3.46 19.90
C GLY A 244 -8.87 -2.53 19.79
N ALA A 245 -7.84 -2.85 19.01
CA ALA A 245 -6.68 -1.98 18.83
C ALA A 245 -6.07 -2.05 17.41
N PRO A 246 -5.43 -0.98 16.91
CA PRO A 246 -4.64 -1.01 15.68
C PRO A 246 -3.55 -2.09 15.76
N SER A 247 -3.42 -2.93 14.74
CA SER A 247 -2.57 -4.14 14.79
C SER A 247 -1.12 -3.89 15.27
N CYS A 248 -0.46 -2.84 14.76
CA CYS A 248 0.90 -2.47 15.18
C CYS A 248 0.94 -2.06 16.66
N ILE A 249 -0.03 -1.24 17.09
CA ILE A 249 -0.10 -0.74 18.46
C ILE A 249 -0.40 -1.88 19.42
N ASN A 250 -1.26 -2.84 19.03
CA ASN A 250 -1.51 -4.05 19.81
C ASN A 250 -0.23 -4.88 20.02
N ALA A 251 0.67 -4.88 19.04
CA ALA A 251 2.01 -5.46 19.14
C ALA A 251 3.04 -4.51 19.80
N ARG A 252 2.58 -3.39 20.37
CA ARG A 252 3.39 -2.37 21.07
C ARG A 252 4.48 -1.74 20.21
N VAL A 253 4.25 -1.69 18.90
CA VAL A 253 5.15 -1.02 17.94
C VAL A 253 4.45 0.15 17.25
N PRO A 254 5.18 1.25 16.96
CA PRO A 254 4.63 2.41 16.26
C PRO A 254 3.93 2.06 14.94
N CYS A 255 2.80 2.72 14.67
CA CYS A 255 2.16 2.66 13.36
C CYS A 255 3.16 3.06 12.27
N ARG A 256 3.16 2.32 11.16
CA ARG A 256 4.08 2.51 10.03
C ARG A 256 3.47 3.24 8.84
N GLY A 257 2.20 3.63 8.92
CA GLY A 257 1.52 4.41 7.89
C GLY A 257 0.97 3.61 6.71
N CYS A 258 0.83 2.29 6.86
CA CYS A 258 0.53 1.42 5.72
C CYS A 258 -0.86 1.56 5.13
N PHE A 259 -1.83 2.18 5.80
CA PHE A 259 -3.16 2.49 5.27
C PHE A 259 -3.22 3.80 4.47
N GLY A 260 -2.08 4.46 4.26
CA GLY A 260 -2.02 5.71 3.53
C GLY A 260 -2.59 6.92 4.30
N PRO A 261 -2.60 8.11 3.68
CA PRO A 261 -3.08 9.33 4.31
C PRO A 261 -4.56 9.27 4.69
N VAL A 262 -4.94 10.04 5.72
CA VAL A 262 -6.35 10.15 6.17
C VAL A 262 -7.25 10.72 5.06
N LEU A 263 -6.74 11.72 4.34
CA LEU A 263 -7.41 12.30 3.18
C LEU A 263 -6.84 11.68 1.91
N LYS A 264 -7.70 11.42 0.92
CA LYS A 264 -7.30 10.84 -0.38
C LYS A 264 -6.08 11.54 -1.02
N ASN A 265 -6.05 12.87 -1.01
CA ASN A 265 -4.94 13.66 -1.58
C ASN A 265 -3.93 14.14 -0.53
N GLY A 266 -3.99 13.58 0.69
CA GLY A 266 -3.11 13.93 1.80
C GLY A 266 -1.65 13.63 1.52
N ASN A 267 -0.77 14.15 2.37
CA ASN A 267 0.67 13.95 2.24
C ASN A 267 1.23 13.57 3.61
N GLN A 268 1.33 12.27 3.86
CA GLN A 268 1.77 11.75 5.16
C GLN A 268 3.10 12.34 5.62
N LEU A 269 4.03 12.66 4.71
CA LEU A 269 5.26 13.34 5.06
C LEU A 269 5.00 14.72 5.66
N LEU A 270 4.31 15.58 4.91
CA LEU A 270 4.03 16.95 5.33
C LEU A 270 3.16 16.96 6.59
N ASP A 271 2.12 16.14 6.61
CA ASP A 271 1.19 16.00 7.73
C ASP A 271 1.94 15.54 8.99
N MET A 272 2.89 14.60 8.85
CA MET A 272 3.67 14.13 9.99
C MET A 272 4.68 15.18 10.47
N MET A 273 5.34 15.91 9.55
CA MET A 273 6.23 17.01 9.94
C MET A 273 5.47 18.10 10.71
N ASN A 274 4.26 18.46 10.24
CA ASN A 274 3.38 19.40 10.93
C ASN A 274 2.95 18.86 12.30
N ALA A 275 2.62 17.57 12.39
CA ALA A 275 2.28 16.93 13.65
C ALA A 275 3.46 16.98 14.64
N LEU A 276 4.68 16.62 14.23
CA LEU A 276 5.87 16.69 15.09
C LEU A 276 6.14 18.11 15.59
N ALA A 277 6.17 19.09 14.68
CA ALA A 277 6.41 20.49 15.01
C ALA A 277 5.34 21.04 15.98
N SER A 278 4.06 20.72 15.73
CA SER A 278 2.93 21.13 16.59
C SER A 278 2.90 20.42 17.95
N ASN A 279 3.79 19.45 18.18
CA ASN A 279 3.98 18.77 19.46
C ASN A 279 5.30 19.16 20.14
N GLY A 280 6.05 20.11 19.59
CA GLY A 280 7.35 20.53 20.12
C GLY A 280 8.48 19.52 19.88
N ILE A 281 8.26 18.54 19.00
CA ILE A 281 9.28 17.56 18.62
C ILE A 281 10.06 18.12 17.42
N ASP A 282 11.38 18.20 17.54
CA ASP A 282 12.26 18.64 16.45
C ASP A 282 12.19 17.64 15.28
N TYR A 283 11.55 18.05 14.20
CA TYR A 283 11.45 17.25 12.97
C TYR A 283 12.81 17.01 12.30
N LYS A 284 13.89 17.69 12.71
CA LYS A 284 15.29 17.40 12.33
C LYS A 284 15.86 16.16 13.01
N SER A 285 15.27 15.71 14.12
CA SER A 285 15.64 14.43 14.74
C SER A 285 15.19 13.20 13.92
N VAL A 286 14.29 13.36 12.95
CA VAL A 286 13.90 12.28 12.05
C VAL A 286 15.02 12.00 11.04
N ILE A 287 15.75 10.91 11.26
CA ILE A 287 16.90 10.50 10.43
C ILE A 287 16.46 10.19 8.98
N ASP A 288 15.47 9.31 8.81
CA ASP A 288 14.98 8.89 7.50
C ASP A 288 13.59 9.45 7.23
N ARG A 289 13.55 10.74 6.87
CA ARG A 289 12.29 11.42 6.53
C ARG A 289 11.60 10.82 5.32
N ARG A 290 12.36 10.28 4.36
CA ARG A 290 11.80 9.74 3.12
C ARG A 290 11.01 8.47 3.37
N SER A 291 11.43 7.67 4.36
CA SER A 291 10.67 6.49 4.81
C SER A 291 9.29 6.80 5.38
N ILE A 292 8.94 8.06 5.65
CA ILE A 292 7.58 8.44 6.03
C ILE A 292 6.60 8.16 4.87
N LEU A 293 7.06 8.24 3.63
CA LEU A 293 6.29 7.90 2.43
C LEU A 293 6.48 6.44 2.01
N ARG A 294 6.89 5.56 2.93
CA ARG A 294 7.21 4.15 2.63
C ARG A 294 6.10 3.39 1.94
N PHE A 295 4.84 3.73 2.18
CA PHE A 295 3.68 3.10 1.54
C PHE A 295 2.93 4.04 0.59
N SER A 296 3.38 5.29 0.45
CA SER A 296 2.67 6.38 -0.21
C SER A 296 3.58 7.23 -1.10
N GLY A 297 4.53 6.55 -1.76
CA GLY A 297 5.55 7.16 -2.60
C GLY A 297 5.13 7.51 -4.03
N ALA A 298 3.93 7.09 -4.46
CA ALA A 298 3.32 7.43 -5.75
C ALA A 298 2.95 8.92 -5.86
N HIS A 299 2.19 9.31 -6.89
CA HIS A 299 1.68 10.68 -7.08
C HIS A 299 2.80 11.74 -7.10
N GLY A 300 3.99 11.35 -7.53
CA GLY A 300 5.19 12.20 -7.55
C GLY A 300 5.68 12.65 -6.17
N ARG A 301 5.28 11.98 -5.08
CA ARG A 301 5.69 12.30 -3.70
C ARG A 301 7.13 11.92 -3.41
N LEU A 302 7.56 10.74 -3.87
CA LEU A 302 8.98 10.36 -3.89
C LEU A 302 9.57 10.64 -5.27
N ARG A 303 10.73 11.32 -5.28
CA ARG A 303 11.52 11.65 -6.47
C ARG A 303 13.00 11.47 -6.17
N PRO A 304 13.85 11.16 -7.16
CA PRO A 304 15.29 11.06 -6.94
C PRO A 304 15.85 12.36 -6.35
N VAL A 305 16.82 12.24 -5.45
CA VAL A 305 17.53 13.42 -4.93
C VAL A 305 18.37 13.96 -6.08
N LYS A 306 18.22 15.25 -6.40
CA LYS A 306 19.15 15.91 -7.34
C LYS A 306 20.55 15.76 -6.74
N LYS A 307 21.47 15.10 -7.46
CA LYS A 307 22.90 15.09 -7.08
C LYS A 307 23.30 16.55 -6.89
N GLN A 308 23.76 16.91 -5.69
CA GLN A 308 24.39 18.21 -5.51
C GLN A 308 25.58 18.20 -6.45
N VAL A 309 25.62 19.15 -7.38
CA VAL A 309 26.82 19.38 -8.19
C VAL A 309 27.92 19.65 -7.18
N GLU A 310 28.93 18.78 -7.13
CA GLU A 310 30.13 19.05 -6.34
C GLU A 310 30.61 20.44 -6.77
N LYS A 311 30.65 21.38 -5.82
CA LYS A 311 31.31 22.65 -6.08
C LYS A 311 32.74 22.28 -6.41
N GLU A 312 33.16 22.53 -7.64
CA GLU A 312 34.58 22.52 -7.99
C GLU A 312 35.29 23.38 -6.92
N GLU A 313 36.18 22.77 -6.16
CA GLU A 313 37.09 23.50 -5.29
C GLU A 313 37.93 24.38 -6.22
N VAL A 314 37.70 25.69 -6.14
CA VAL A 314 38.48 26.73 -6.82
C VAL A 314 39.72 27.05 -6.01
#